data_AF-A0ABD1C432-F1
#
_entry.id   AF-A0ABD1C432-F1
#
_cell.length_a   1.000
_cell.length_b   1.000
_cell.length_c   1.000
_cell.angle_alpha   90.00
_cell.angle_beta   90.00
_cell.angle_gamma   90.00
#
_symmetry.space_group_name_H-M   'P 1'
#
loop_
_entity.id
_entity.type
_entity.pdbx_description
1 polymer ?
#
loop_
_entity_poly.entity_id
_entity_poly.type
_entity_poly.pdbx_seq_one_letter_code
_entity_poly.pdbx_strand_id
1 'polypeptide(L)'
;MCSKEEVMMQSLLWSIESMVTLYFSNVIFASQALSLIEAFIKPNDWPAFTQQSDRLLMALEHVSSWKLFFEATSSNRRAGLIALSALSESFSQSYVALSFP
;
A
#
# COMPACT_ATOMS: atom_id res chain seq x y z
N MET A 1 15.47 12.47 0.52
CA MET A 1 15.23 11.13 1.11
C MET A 1 13.73 11.08 1.41
N CYS A 2 12.96 10.19 0.76
CA CYS A 2 11.55 10.02 1.13
C CYS A 2 11.46 9.43 2.55
N SER A 3 10.50 9.90 3.35
CA SER A 3 10.27 9.35 4.68
C SER A 3 9.69 7.94 4.58
N LYS A 4 9.89 7.12 5.62
CA LYS A 4 9.31 5.76 5.68
C LYS A 4 7.78 5.80 5.48
N GLU A 5 7.13 6.82 6.03
CA GLU A 5 5.68 7.00 5.94
C GLU A 5 5.23 7.34 4.52
N GLU A 6 5.97 8.19 3.80
CA GLU A 6 5.69 8.51 2.39
C GLU A 6 5.77 7.27 1.50
N VAL A 7 6.82 6.44 1.70
CA VAL A 7 6.98 5.20 0.92
C VAL A 7 5.87 4.20 1.22
N MET A 8 5.49 4.05 2.50
CA MET A 8 4.39 3.16 2.88
C MET A 8 3.04 3.64 2.33
N MET A 9 2.80 4.95 2.33
CA MET A 9 1.61 5.54 1.71
C MET A 9 1.59 5.27 0.21
N GLN A 10 2.70 5.50 -0.50
CA GLN A 10 2.78 5.27 -1.94
C GLN A 10 2.58 3.80 -2.30
N SER A 11 3.16 2.88 -1.52
CA SER A 11 2.97 1.44 -1.69
C SER A 11 1.50 1.03 -1.54
N LEU A 12 0.77 1.65 -0.61
CA LEU A 12 -0.64 1.36 -0.40
C LEU A 12 -1.50 1.92 -1.56
N LEU A 13 -1.20 3.13 -2.03
CA LEU A 13 -1.87 3.72 -3.20
C LEU A 13 -1.69 2.84 -4.46
N TRP A 14 -0.47 2.42 -4.76
CA TRP A 14 -0.22 1.53 -5.90
C TRP A 14 -0.94 0.19 -5.75
N SER A 15 -1.05 -0.33 -4.53
CA SER A 15 -1.80 -1.56 -4.29
C SER A 15 -3.28 -1.36 -4.61
N ILE A 16 -3.88 -0.24 -4.20
CA ILE A 16 -5.28 0.11 -4.50
C ILE A 16 -5.48 0.28 -6.01
N GLU A 17 -4.66 1.09 -6.67
CA GLU A 17 -4.70 1.33 -8.13
C GLU A 17 -4.57 0.02 -8.92
N SER A 18 -3.70 -0.89 -8.47
CA SER A 18 -3.54 -2.20 -9.09
C SER A 18 -4.81 -3.03 -8.97
N MET A 19 -5.46 -3.05 -7.80
CA MET A 19 -6.70 -3.80 -7.60
C MET A 19 -7.85 -3.25 -8.45
N VAL A 20 -7.95 -1.91 -8.55
CA VAL A 20 -8.92 -1.24 -9.44
C VAL A 20 -8.67 -1.62 -10.90
N THR A 21 -7.42 -1.54 -11.36
CA THR A 21 -7.04 -1.87 -12.75
C THR A 21 -7.29 -3.35 -13.08
N LEU A 22 -7.15 -4.23 -12.09
CA LEU A 22 -7.41 -5.67 -12.22
C LEU A 22 -8.90 -6.03 -11.97
N TYR A 23 -9.77 -5.03 -11.82
CA TYR A 23 -11.22 -5.19 -11.59
C TYR A 23 -11.58 -6.00 -10.33
N PHE A 24 -10.71 -6.01 -9.32
CA PHE A 24 -11.03 -6.60 -8.02
C PHE A 24 -11.90 -5.64 -7.19
N SER A 25 -13.14 -6.03 -6.94
CA SER A 25 -14.14 -5.19 -6.26
C SER A 25 -14.26 -5.43 -4.76
N ASN A 26 -13.77 -6.57 -4.25
CA ASN A 26 -13.84 -6.95 -2.84
C ASN A 26 -12.43 -7.27 -2.32
N VAL A 27 -11.80 -6.32 -1.62
CA VAL A 27 -10.37 -6.41 -1.30
C VAL A 27 -10.09 -6.19 0.18
N ILE A 28 -9.20 -6.99 0.76
CA ILE A 28 -8.64 -6.75 2.09
C ILE A 28 -7.19 -6.28 1.93
N PHE A 29 -6.93 -5.04 2.34
CA PHE A 29 -5.59 -4.47 2.37
C PHE A 29 -4.98 -4.67 3.77
N ALA A 30 -3.78 -5.25 3.82
CA ALA A 30 -3.01 -5.42 5.04
C ALA A 30 -1.69 -4.66 4.93
N SER A 31 -1.41 -3.77 5.88
CA SER A 31 -0.23 -2.90 5.85
C SER A 31 0.44 -2.76 7.22
N GLN A 32 1.74 -2.51 7.21
CA GLN A 32 2.54 -2.25 8.42
C GLN A 32 2.50 -0.75 8.82
N ALA A 33 1.80 0.09 8.06
CA ALA A 33 1.76 1.54 8.23
C ALA A 33 0.79 1.96 9.36
N LEU A 34 1.11 1.61 10.61
CA LEU A 34 0.23 1.82 11.76
C LEU A 34 -0.28 3.27 11.85
N SER A 35 0.60 4.27 11.80
CA SER A 35 0.21 5.68 11.90
C SER A 35 -0.79 6.09 10.82
N LEU A 36 -0.60 5.60 9.59
CA LEU A 36 -1.50 5.90 8.46
C LEU A 36 -2.87 5.22 8.65
N ILE A 37 -2.88 3.98 9.13
CA ILE A 37 -4.10 3.22 9.39
C ILE A 37 -4.87 3.85 10.55
N GLU A 38 -4.18 4.22 11.63
CA GLU A 38 -4.79 4.89 12.78
C GLU A 38 -5.32 6.27 12.40
N ALA A 39 -4.58 7.05 11.60
CA ALA A 39 -5.07 8.32 11.08
C ALA A 39 -6.32 8.17 10.23
N PHE A 40 -6.37 7.12 9.41
CA PHE A 40 -7.51 6.85 8.55
C PHE A 40 -8.75 6.39 9.35
N ILE A 41 -8.57 5.59 10.41
CA ILE A 41 -9.66 5.13 11.28
C ILE A 41 -10.11 6.23 12.26
N LYS A 42 -9.18 7.06 12.73
CA LYS A 42 -9.40 8.11 13.73
C LYS A 42 -8.82 9.46 13.27
N PRO A 43 -9.42 10.09 12.25
CA PRO A 43 -8.87 11.31 11.65
C PRO A 43 -8.76 12.48 12.63
N ASN A 44 -9.67 12.57 13.62
CA ASN A 44 -9.64 13.63 14.64
C ASN A 44 -8.43 13.52 15.60
N ASP A 45 -7.92 12.31 15.82
CA ASP A 45 -6.75 12.09 16.70
C ASP A 45 -5.43 12.39 15.95
N TRP A 46 -5.48 12.46 14.61
CA TRP A 46 -4.32 12.59 13.73
C TRP A 46 -4.48 13.70 12.67
N PRO A 47 -4.72 14.97 13.08
CA PRO A 47 -5.01 16.05 12.14
C PRO A 47 -3.85 16.33 11.15
N ALA A 48 -2.62 16.00 11.52
CA ALA A 48 -1.44 16.10 10.65
C ALA A 48 -1.49 15.16 9.42
N PHE A 49 -2.34 14.12 9.45
CA PHE A 49 -2.47 13.10 8.41
C PHE A 49 -3.74 13.26 7.56
N THR A 50 -4.44 14.40 7.68
CA THR A 50 -5.72 14.63 6.99
C THR A 50 -5.56 14.53 5.47
N GLN A 51 -4.55 15.20 4.91
CA GLN A 51 -4.29 15.17 3.47
C GLN A 51 -3.99 13.75 2.96
N GLN A 52 -3.26 12.97 3.74
CA GLN A 52 -2.90 11.60 3.42
C GLN A 52 -4.13 10.70 3.45
N SER A 53 -5.00 10.91 4.44
CA SER A 53 -6.26 10.16 4.61
C SER A 53 -7.22 10.46 3.46
N ASP A 54 -7.39 11.73 3.09
CA ASP A 54 -8.24 12.16 1.96
C ASP A 54 -7.77 11.53 0.65
N ARG A 55 -6.45 11.53 0.41
CA ARG A 55 -5.87 10.91 -0.78
C ARG A 55 -6.11 9.41 -0.84
N LEU A 56 -6.09 8.73 0.31
CA LEU A 56 -6.41 7.31 0.39
C LEU A 56 -7.90 7.04 0.14
N LEU A 57 -8.78 7.88 0.69
CA LEU A 57 -10.24 7.79 0.47
C LEU A 57 -10.59 7.96 -1.01
N MET A 58 -10.00 8.95 -1.68
CA MET A 58 -10.19 9.16 -3.13
C MET A 58 -9.75 7.94 -3.94
N ALA A 59 -8.61 7.32 -3.62
CA ALA A 59 -8.16 6.12 -4.32
C ALA A 59 -9.10 4.92 -4.10
N LEU A 60 -9.71 4.82 -2.91
CA LEU A 60 -10.62 3.75 -2.53
C LEU A 60 -12.05 3.94 -3.06
N GLU A 61 -12.41 5.11 -3.58
CA GLU A 61 -13.75 5.42 -4.12
C GLU A 61 -14.17 4.41 -5.22
N HIS A 62 -13.20 3.90 -5.97
CA HIS A 62 -13.43 2.94 -7.05
C HIS A 62 -13.45 1.47 -6.61
N VAL A 63 -13.27 1.17 -5.32
CA VAL A 63 -13.30 -0.19 -4.77
C VAL A 63 -14.62 -0.42 -4.05
N SER A 64 -15.46 -1.32 -4.57
CA SER A 64 -16.85 -1.51 -4.09
C SER A 64 -16.95 -1.95 -2.63
N SER A 65 -16.05 -2.82 -2.18
CA SER A 65 -15.95 -3.24 -0.79
C SER A 65 -14.50 -3.44 -0.42
N TRP A 66 -14.07 -2.80 0.65
CA TRP A 66 -12.72 -2.97 1.14
C TRP A 66 -12.62 -2.91 2.66
N LYS A 67 -11.52 -3.48 3.17
CA LYS A 67 -11.11 -3.34 4.56
C LYS A 67 -9.62 -3.07 4.60
N LEU A 68 -9.19 -2.20 5.52
CA LEU A 68 -7.78 -1.90 5.76
C LEU A 68 -7.42 -2.33 7.19
N PHE A 69 -6.39 -3.16 7.32
CA PHE A 69 -5.92 -3.65 8.62
C PHE A 69 -4.43 -3.43 8.82
N PHE A 70 -4.06 -3.21 10.08
CA PHE A 70 -2.67 -3.30 10.49
C PHE A 70 -2.25 -4.77 10.55
N GLU A 71 -1.09 -5.06 9.98
CA GLU A 71 -0.46 -6.38 10.08
C GLU A 71 0.99 -6.24 10.52
N ALA A 72 1.39 -7.04 11.50
CA ALA A 72 2.74 -7.05 12.03
C ALA A 72 3.77 -7.50 10.97
N THR A 73 4.98 -6.95 11.05
CA THR A 73 6.07 -7.24 10.10
C THR A 73 6.39 -8.74 9.96
N SER A 74 6.20 -9.53 11.01
CA SER A 74 6.39 -10.98 10.98
C SER A 74 5.41 -11.70 10.05
N SER A 75 4.15 -11.23 9.99
CA SER A 75 3.10 -11.81 9.14
C SER A 75 3.17 -11.26 7.70
N ASN A 76 3.60 -10.01 7.55
CA ASN A 76 3.79 -9.36 6.25
C ASN A 76 5.26 -9.44 5.73
N ARG A 77 5.98 -10.49 6.13
CA ARG A 77 7.38 -10.73 5.72
C ARG A 77 7.52 -10.86 4.21
N ARG A 78 6.51 -11.44 3.54
CA ARG A 78 6.53 -11.67 2.08
C ARG A 78 6.53 -10.36 1.30
N ALA A 79 5.70 -9.38 1.66
CA ALA A 79 5.76 -8.07 0.99
C ALA A 79 7.09 -7.37 1.24
N GLY A 80 7.64 -7.50 2.45
CA GLY A 80 8.99 -7.00 2.77
C GLY A 80 10.07 -7.62 1.88
N LEU A 81 10.01 -8.93 1.62
CA LEU A 81 10.95 -9.60 0.71
C LEU A 81 10.83 -9.11 -0.73
N ILE A 82 9.62 -8.82 -1.22
CA ILE A 82 9.39 -8.25 -2.56
C ILE A 82 9.99 -6.83 -2.65
N ALA A 83 9.75 -6.00 -1.65
CA ALA A 83 10.31 -4.64 -1.59
C ALA A 83 11.85 -4.68 -1.55
N LEU A 84 12.43 -5.60 -0.77
CA LEU A 84 13.87 -5.81 -0.70
C LEU A 84 14.45 -6.31 -2.03
N SER A 85 13.79 -7.25 -2.71
CA SER A 85 14.26 -7.72 -4.02
C SER A 85 14.25 -6.62 -5.07
N ALA A 86 13.25 -5.74 -5.04
CA ALA A 86 13.19 -4.57 -5.93
C ALA A 86 14.29 -3.53 -5.65
N LEU A 87 14.88 -3.55 -4.45
CA LEU A 87 15.98 -2.67 -4.05
C LEU A 87 17.37 -3.30 -4.29
N SER A 88 17.51 -4.62 -4.10
CA SER A 88 18.80 -5.32 -4.18
C SER A 88 19.24 -5.55 -5.61
N GLU A 89 18.29 -5.78 -6.50
CA GLU A 89 18.52 -5.92 -7.91
C GLU A 89 18.02 -4.64 -8.55
N SER A 90 18.93 -3.87 -9.14
CA SER A 90 18.61 -2.74 -10.02
C SER A 90 17.92 -3.26 -11.28
N PHE A 91 16.76 -3.88 -11.10
CA PHE A 91 15.87 -4.36 -12.12
C PHE A 91 15.34 -3.14 -12.86
N SER A 92 15.98 -2.82 -13.99
CA SER A 92 15.41 -1.93 -15.00
C SER A 92 14.11 -2.51 -15.59
N GLN A 93 13.78 -3.77 -15.27
CA GLN A 93 12.60 -4.51 -15.75
C GLN A 93 12.12 -5.54 -14.71
N SER A 94 10.81 -5.77 -14.61
CA SER A 94 10.24 -6.74 -13.66
C SER A 94 10.62 -8.19 -14.00
N TYR A 95 10.59 -9.11 -13.02
CA TYR A 95 10.77 -10.55 -13.26
C TYR A 95 9.75 -11.13 -14.27
N VAL A 96 8.58 -10.49 -14.42
CA VAL A 96 7.59 -10.82 -15.47
C VAL A 96 8.08 -10.40 -16.86
N ALA A 97 8.86 -9.32 -16.96
CA ALA A 97 9.44 -8.85 -18.22
C ALA A 97 10.70 -9.63 -18.64
N LEU A 98 11.39 -10.29 -17.70
CA LEU A 98 12.66 -10.95 -17.95
C LEU A 98 12.55 -12.39 -18.47
N SER A 99 11.41 -13.09 -18.36
CA SER A 99 11.32 -14.47 -18.89
C SER A 99 9.89 -14.95 -19.21
N PHE A 100 9.54 -14.86 -20.50
CA PHE A 100 8.80 -15.86 -21.26
C PHE A 100 9.78 -16.31 -22.37
N PRO A 101 10.02 -17.62 -22.63
CA PRO A 101 9.04 -18.71 -22.72
C PRO A 101 9.06 -19.74 -21.59
#